data_AF-W7Z2H1-F1
#
_entry.id   AF-W7Z2H1-F1
#
_cell.length_a   1.000
_cell.length_b   1.000
_cell.length_c   1.000
_cell.angle_alpha   90.00
_cell.angle_beta   90.00
_cell.angle_gamma   90.00
#
_symmetry.space_group_name_H-M   'P 1'
#
loop_
_entity.id
_entity.type
_entity.pdbx_description
1 polymer ?
#
loop_
_entity_poly.entity_id
_entity_poly.type
_entity_poly.pdbx_seq_one_letter_code
_entity_poly.pdbx_strand_id
1 'polypeptide(L)' 'MRFNEQKYKKIMIMVNDEPIGKEIWIDKITYAPVIFNDLTTQSSHQQSEIVTN' A
#
# COMPACT_ATOMS: atom_id res chain seq x y z
N MET A 1 -9.74 -13.49 -14.72
CA MET A 1 -9.35 -12.48 -13.71
C MET A 1 -7.84 -12.24 -13.75
N ARG A 2 -7.28 -11.57 -14.78
CA ARG A 2 -5.82 -11.29 -14.89
C ARG A 2 -5.45 -9.85 -15.28
N PHE A 3 -6.42 -8.95 -15.43
CA PHE A 3 -6.17 -7.60 -15.95
C PHE A 3 -5.42 -6.69 -14.96
N ASN A 4 -5.56 -6.92 -13.64
CA ASN A 4 -4.94 -6.06 -12.63
C ASN A 4 -3.44 -6.34 -12.41
N GLU A 5 -2.98 -7.59 -12.59
CA GLU A 5 -1.55 -7.93 -12.45
C GLU A 5 -0.68 -7.35 -13.57
N GLN A 6 -1.28 -7.04 -14.73
CA GLN A 6 -0.54 -6.39 -15.80
C GLN A 6 -0.20 -4.94 -15.43
N LYS A 7 -1.14 -4.21 -14.82
CA LYS A 7 -1.00 -2.78 -14.50
C LYS A 7 -0.30 -2.52 -13.16
N TYR A 8 -0.56 -3.36 -12.16
CA TYR A 8 -0.06 -3.14 -10.80
C TYR A 8 0.93 -4.23 -10.40
N LYS A 9 1.87 -3.89 -9.52
CA LYS A 9 2.79 -4.82 -8.88
C LYS A 9 2.43 -4.92 -7.40
N LYS A 10 2.31 -6.16 -6.93
CA LYS A 10 2.09 -6.48 -5.52
C LYS A 10 3.43 -6.67 -4.81
N ILE A 11 3.59 -6.08 -3.64
CA ILE A 11 4.79 -6.16 -2.81
C ILE A 11 4.39 -6.61 -1.40
N MET A 12 5.05 -7.67 -0.91
CA MET A 12 4.98 -8.12 0.47
C MET A 12 6.24 -7.67 1.20
N ILE A 13 6.10 -7.04 2.36
CA ILE A 13 7.23 -6.68 3.20
C ILE A 13 7.49 -7.82 4.18
N MET A 14 8.74 -8.24 4.28
CA MET A 14 9.18 -9.33 5.16
C MET A 14 10.23 -8.81 6.15
N VAL A 15 10.20 -9.28 7.39
CA VAL A 15 11.22 -9.05 8.42
C VAL A 15 11.57 -10.39 9.05
N ASN A 16 12.85 -10.77 9.06
CA ASN A 16 13.31 -12.07 9.55
C ASN A 16 12.51 -13.25 8.95
N ASP A 17 12.30 -13.21 7.64
CA ASP A 17 11.51 -14.20 6.89
C ASP A 17 10.01 -14.27 7.23
N GLU A 18 9.51 -13.36 8.08
CA GLU A 18 8.08 -13.26 8.43
C GLU A 18 7.40 -12.09 7.70
N PRO A 19 6.20 -12.29 7.10
CA PRO A 19 5.47 -11.21 6.45
C PRO A 19 4.91 -10.24 7.49
N ILE A 20 5.08 -8.94 7.24
CA ILE A 20 4.56 -7.90 8.12
C ILE A 20 3.49 -7.04 7.43
N GLY A 21 2.38 -6.81 8.15
CA GLY A 21 1.33 -5.88 7.74
C GLY A 21 0.57 -6.31 6.49
N LYS A 22 0.14 -5.31 5.72
CA LYS A 22 -0.61 -5.52 4.48
C LYS A 22 0.28 -5.39 3.26
N GLU A 23 -0.16 -6.05 2.20
CA GLU A 23 0.46 -5.98 0.89
C GLU A 23 0.33 -4.57 0.31
N ILE A 24 1.41 -4.09 -0.29
CA ILE A 24 1.43 -2.80 -0.99
C ILE A 24 1.23 -3.07 -2.48
N TRP A 25 0.40 -2.25 -3.11
CA TRP A 25 0.21 -2.26 -4.54
C TRP A 25 0.80 -1.01 -5.17
N ILE A 26 1.62 -1.20 -6.19
CA ILE A 26 2.30 -0.12 -6.91
C ILE A 26 1.83 -0.12 -8.37
N ASP A 27 1.44 1.04 -8.88
CA ASP A 27 1.22 1.22 -10.32
C ASP A 27 2.55 1.20 -11.06
N LYS A 28 2.67 0.33 -12.07
CA LYS A 28 3.95 0.11 -12.76
C LYS A 28 4.40 1.27 -13.64
N ILE A 29 3.49 2.18 -13.99
CA ILE A 29 3.78 3.31 -14.88
C ILE A 29 4.21 4.52 -14.05
N THR A 30 3.47 4.79 -12.98
CA THR A 30 3.67 5.99 -12.15
C THR A 30 4.57 5.74 -10.95
N TYR A 31 4.86 4.48 -10.63
CA TYR A 31 5.60 4.06 -9.43
C TYR A 31 4.98 4.57 -8.12
N ALA A 32 3.69 4.91 -8.14
CA ALA A 32 2.97 5.41 -6.98
C ALA A 32 2.20 4.29 -6.26
N PRO A 33 2.02 4.39 -4.93
CA PRO A 33 1.18 3.46 -4.18
C PRO A 33 -0.30 3.62 -4.58
N VAL A 34 -0.96 2.49 -4.74
CA VAL A 34 -2.38 2.41 -5.07
C VAL A 34 -3.14 1.94 -3.84
N ILE A 35 -4.06 2.78 -3.37
CA ILE A 35 -5.00 2.41 -2.32
C ILE A 35 -6.21 1.79 -3.01
N PHE A 36 -6.28 0.46 -2.99
CA PHE A 36 -7.54 -0.21 -3.27
C PHE A 36 -8.42 -0.01 -2.04
N ASN A 37 -9.47 0.81 -2.18
CA ASN A 37 -10.47 0.97 -1.14
C ASN A 37 -11.26 -0.34 -0.99
N ASP A 38 -10.65 -1.36 -0.41
CA ASP A 38 -11.40 -2.45 0.17
C ASP A 38 -12.08 -1.89 1.42
N LEU A 39 -13.41 -2.01 1.45
CA LEU A 39 -14.34 -1.42 2.41
C LEU A 39 -14.17 -1.91 3.88
N THR A 40 -13.00 -2.42 4.26
CA THR A 40 -12.77 -3.10 5.54
C THR A 40 -11.39 -2.82 6.09
N THR A 41 -11.06 -1.56 6.35
CA THR A 41 -10.34 -1.10 7.57
C THR A 41 -9.96 0.37 7.39
N GLN A 42 -10.77 1.22 8.02
CA GLN A 42 -10.34 2.54 8.42
C GLN A 42 -9.13 2.36 9.36
N SER A 43 -7.93 2.60 8.85
CA SER A 43 -6.76 2.89 9.66
C SER A 43 -6.20 4.19 9.14
N SER A 44 -6.89 5.25 9.54
CA SER A 44 -6.49 6.64 9.44
C SER A 44 -5.16 6.83 10.18
N HIS A 45 -4.05 6.59 9.48
CA HIS A 45 -2.83 7.31 9.80
C HIS A 45 -2.96 8.71 9.21
N GLN A 46 -3.66 9.56 9.96
CA GLN A 46 -3.46 11.00 9.89
C GLN A 46 -1.98 11.25 10.16
N GLN A 47 -1.25 11.57 9.09
CA GLN A 47 0.05 12.18 9.17
C GLN A 47 -0.14 13.51 9.93
N SER A 48 0.21 13.51 11.20
CA SER A 48 0.17 14.72 12.03
C SER A 48 1.28 15.64 11.53
N GLU A 49 0.92 16.67 10.79
CA GLU A 49 1.81 17.80 10.53
C GLU A 49 2.19 18.41 11.89
N ILE A 50 3.46 18.26 12.27
CA ILE A 50 4.03 18.98 13.41
C ILE A 50 4.21 20.44 12.97
N VAL A 51 3.18 21.26 13.18
CA VAL A 51 3.31 22.71 13.09
C VAL A 51 4.10 23.16 14.32
N THR A 52 5.33 23.61 14.08
CA THR A 52 6.19 24.20 15.12
C THR A 52 5.80 25.67 15.25
N ASN A 53 5.41 26.09 16.46
CA ASN A 53 5.28 27.51 16.84
C ASN A 53 6.56 27.96 17.55
#